data_AF-A0A073JIQ7-F1
#
_entry.id   AF-A0A073JIQ7-F1
#
_cell.length_a   1.000
_cell.length_b   1.000
_cell.length_c   1.000
_cell.angle_alpha   90.00
_cell.angle_beta   90.00
_cell.angle_gamma   90.00
#
_symmetry.space_group_name_H-M   'P 1'
#
loop_
_entity.id
_entity.type
_entity.pdbx_description
1 polymer ?
#
loop_
_entity_poly.entity_id
_entity_poly.type
_entity_poly.pdbx_seq_one_letter_code
_entity_poly.pdbx_strand_id
1 'polypeptide(L)' 'MSYLSQHTAPRHERLFELLRQENRAATTVARIKGFTIRQISAEEAEQIKAVAKRSFSQHN' A
#
# COMPACT_ATOMS: atom_id res chain seq x y z
N MET A 1 -19.73 28.93 19.50
CA MET A 1 -18.29 28.63 19.57
C MET A 1 -18.14 27.18 19.97
N SER A 2 -18.05 26.27 18.98
CA SER A 2 -17.94 24.83 19.25
C SER A 2 -16.51 24.50 19.65
N TYR A 3 -16.31 24.07 20.89
CA TYR A 3 -15.02 23.65 21.38
C TYR A 3 -14.67 22.26 20.82
N LEU A 4 -13.71 22.24 19.90
CA LEU A 4 -12.71 21.18 19.70
C LEU A 4 -13.20 19.72 19.78
N SER A 5 -13.77 19.21 18.68
CA SER A 5 -13.84 17.75 18.43
C SER A 5 -12.51 17.21 17.85
N GLN A 6 -11.37 17.71 18.32
CA GLN A 6 -10.08 17.58 17.62
C GLN A 6 -9.13 16.59 18.31
N HIS A 7 -9.63 15.39 18.65
CA HIS A 7 -8.81 14.29 19.19
C HIS A 7 -9.23 12.91 18.65
N THR A 8 -9.54 12.80 17.35
CA THR A 8 -9.88 11.52 16.70
C THR A 8 -8.86 11.04 15.68
N ALA A 9 -7.68 11.66 15.59
CA ALA A 9 -6.55 11.07 14.88
C ALA A 9 -5.58 10.49 15.94
N PRO A 10 -5.63 9.18 16.20
CA PRO A 10 -4.70 8.59 17.15
C PRO A 10 -3.26 8.81 16.65
N ARG A 11 -2.35 9.20 17.56
CA ARG A 11 -0.93 9.48 17.28
C ARG A 11 -0.23 8.46 16.38
N HIS A 12 -0.70 7.21 16.41
CA HIS A 12 -0.17 6.11 15.61
C HIS A 12 -0.51 6.19 14.11
N GLU A 13 -1.58 6.86 13.68
CA GLU A 13 -1.92 6.99 12.25
C GLU A 13 -0.81 7.71 11.48
N ARG A 14 -0.35 8.85 12.02
CA ARG A 14 0.76 9.60 11.43
C ARG A 14 2.04 8.77 11.35
N LEU A 15 2.30 7.96 12.38
CA LEU A 15 3.46 7.06 12.40
C LEU A 15 3.33 5.97 11.34
N PHE A 16 2.15 5.35 11.20
CA PHE A 16 1.90 4.36 10.16
C PHE A 16 1.98 4.96 8.75
N GLU A 17 1.52 6.19 8.55
CA GLU A 17 1.69 6.90 7.29
C GLU A 17 3.15 7.15 6.96
N LEU A 18 3.96 7.58 7.93
CA LEU A 18 5.41 7.77 7.75
C LEU A 18 6.09 6.44 7.40
N LEU A 19 5.82 5.37 8.15
CA LEU A 19 6.34 4.03 7.85
C LEU A 19 5.91 3.55 6.46
N ARG A 20 4.68 3.89 6.03
CA ARG A 20 4.20 3.55 4.69
C ARG A 20 4.95 4.33 3.60
N GLN A 21 5.25 5.60 3.84
CA GLN A 21 6.02 6.43 2.91
C GLN A 21 7.46 5.95 2.81
N GLU A 22 8.09 5.63 3.93
CA GLU A 22 9.44 5.06 3.99
C GLU A 22 9.52 3.73 3.24
N ASN A 23 8.61 2.79 3.53
CA ASN A 23 8.55 1.50 2.82
C ASN A 23 8.33 1.68 1.31
N ARG A 24 7.48 2.63 0.89
CA ARG A 24 7.29 2.94 -0.53
C ARG A 24 8.56 3.50 -1.16
N ALA A 25 9.27 4.40 -0.48
CA ALA A 25 10.52 4.96 -0.97
C ALA A 25 11.60 3.87 -1.13
N ALA A 26 11.74 2.99 -0.15
CA ALA A 26 12.73 1.90 -0.16
C ALA A 26 12.47 0.86 -1.27
N THR A 27 11.20 0.60 -1.60
CA THR A 27 10.83 -0.45 -2.57
C THR A 27 10.65 0.06 -4.00
N THR A 28 10.57 1.38 -4.20
CA THR A 28 10.36 1.97 -5.53
C THR A 28 11.65 1.96 -6.34
N VAL A 29 11.66 1.26 -7.46
CA VAL A 29 12.81 1.16 -8.38
C VAL A 29 12.76 2.27 -9.43
N ALA A 30 11.58 2.58 -9.96
CA ALA A 30 11.42 3.57 -11.01
C ALA A 30 10.02 4.17 -11.02
N ARG A 31 9.88 5.36 -11.61
CA ARG A 31 8.58 5.94 -11.98
C ARG A 31 8.49 6.08 -13.49
N ILE A 32 7.55 5.41 -14.13
CA ILE A 32 7.36 5.43 -15.58
C ILE A 32 5.94 5.88 -15.90
N LYS A 33 5.78 6.99 -16.64
CA LYS A 33 4.48 7.49 -17.14
C LYS A 33 3.37 7.56 -16.08
N GLY A 34 3.70 7.95 -14.85
CA GLY A 34 2.75 8.04 -13.73
C GLY A 34 2.59 6.77 -12.90
N PHE A 35 3.18 5.64 -13.31
CA PHE A 35 3.20 4.40 -12.54
C PHE A 35 4.46 4.29 -11.69
N THR A 36 4.31 3.86 -10.44
CA THR A 36 5.42 3.51 -9.54
C THR A 36 5.74 2.02 -9.69
N ILE A 37 6.95 1.70 -10.15
CA ILE A 37 7.45 0.33 -10.26
C ILE A 37 8.18 -0.01 -8.97
N ARG A 38 7.74 -1.07 -8.29
CA ARG A 38 8.38 -1.58 -7.07
C ARG A 38 9.06 -2.93 -7.33
N GLN A 39 10.17 -3.17 -6.65
CA GLN A 39 10.78 -4.49 -6.64
C GLN A 39 9.95 -5.43 -5.77
N ILE A 40 9.69 -6.63 -6.27
CA ILE A 40 8.96 -7.69 -5.55
C ILE A 40 9.80 -8.95 -5.49
N SER A 41 9.61 -9.76 -4.45
CA SER A 41 10.23 -11.08 -4.36
C SER A 41 9.53 -12.09 -5.28
N ALA A 42 10.21 -13.20 -5.57
CA ALA A 42 9.62 -14.30 -6.35
C ALA A 42 8.41 -14.92 -5.64
N GLU A 43 8.45 -15.03 -4.31
CA GLU A 43 7.35 -15.54 -3.50
C GLU A 43 6.12 -14.62 -3.56
N GLU A 44 6.33 -13.31 -3.46
CA GLU A 44 5.25 -12.32 -3.59
C GLU A 44 4.61 -12.39 -4.99
N ALA A 45 5.41 -12.58 -6.04
CA ALA A 45 4.90 -12.74 -7.39
C ALA A 45 3.99 -13.98 -7.52
N GLU A 46 4.34 -15.11 -6.91
CA GLU A 46 3.51 -16.32 -6.91
C GLU A 46 2.19 -16.12 -6.14
N GLN A 47 2.23 -15.41 -5.01
CA GLN A 47 1.02 -15.07 -4.27
C GLN A 47 0.08 -14.19 -5.09
N ILE A 48 0.61 -13.16 -5.78
CA ILE A 48 -0.18 -12.30 -6.66
C ILE A 48 -0.83 -13.12 -7.78
N LYS A 49 -0.10 -14.05 -8.41
CA LYS A 49 -0.65 -14.96 -9.43
C LYS A 49 -1.78 -15.82 -8.85
N ALA A 50 -1.60 -16.39 -7.67
CA ALA A 50 -2.59 -17.23 -7.02
C ALA A 50 -3.89 -16.46 -6.72
N VAL A 51 -3.78 -15.22 -6.21
CA VAL A 51 -4.93 -14.35 -5.95
C VAL A 51 -5.63 -13.94 -7.24
N ALA A 52 -4.88 -13.56 -8.28
CA ALA A 52 -5.45 -13.21 -9.58
C ALA A 52 -6.27 -14.38 -10.17
N LYS A 53 -5.72 -15.61 -10.14
CA LYS A 53 -6.44 -16.82 -10.57
C LYS A 53 -7.78 -17.00 -9.84
N ARG A 54 -7.80 -16.81 -8.51
CA ARG A 54 -9.04 -16.90 -7.72
C ARG A 54 -10.06 -15.83 -8.11
N SER A 55 -9.62 -14.60 -8.33
CA SER A 55 -10.51 -13.50 -8.74
C SER A 55 -11.17 -13.76 -10.09
N PHE A 56 -10.41 -14.26 -11.08
CA PHE A 56 -10.98 -14.63 -12.38
C PHE A 56 -11.96 -15.81 -12.29
N SER A 57 -11.71 -16.79 -11.41
CA SER A 57 -12.63 -17.92 -11.23
C SER A 57 -13.95 -17.57 -10.54
N GLN A 58 -14.01 -16.47 -9.79
CA GLN A 58 -15.24 -16.03 -9.10
C GLN A 58 -16.13 -15.12 -9.97
N HIS A 59 -15.58 -14.56 -11.05
CA HIS A 59 -16.30 -13.67 -11.97
C HIS A 59 -16.87 -14.37 -13.21
N ASN A 60 -16.60 -15.67 -13.38
CA ASN A 60 -17.18 -16.54 -14.41
C ASN A 60 -18.28 -17.42 -13.78
#